data_AF-A0A4Y9XQF8-F1
#
_entry.id   AF-A0A4Y9XQF8-F1
#
_cell.length_a   1.000
_cell.length_b   1.000
_cell.length_c   1.000
_cell.angle_alpha   90.00
_cell.angle_beta   90.00
_cell.angle_gamma   90.00
#
_symmetry.space_group_name_H-M   'P 1'
#
loop_
_entity.id
_entity.type
_entity.pdbx_description
1 polymer ?
#
loop_
_entity_poly.entity_id
_entity_poly.type
_entity_poly.pdbx_seq_one_letter_code
_entity_poly.pdbx_strand_id
1 'polypeptide(L)'
;SAFATTAGAAQQCENCRNNVDIELEGFVHLNEVILQKLHTLSPDVVKPYLTENLSLGLKTRKPDGTPADISRDLPSLKVAPFSRQVSQDSPYEIPRLGDATYHHDVLAGKPGHTPEDRW
;
A
#
# COMPACT_ATOMS: atom_id res chain seq x y z
N SER A 1 -7.28 3.91 5.44
CA SER A 1 -6.29 4.97 5.12
C SER A 1 -4.98 4.63 5.79
N ALA A 2 -3.87 4.58 5.05
CA ALA A 2 -2.52 4.54 5.66
C ALA A 2 -2.06 5.98 5.88
N PHE A 3 -1.32 6.19 6.97
CA PHE A 3 -0.77 7.49 7.33
C PHE A 3 0.74 7.32 7.54
N ALA A 4 1.54 8.16 6.89
CA ALA A 4 2.95 8.29 7.16
C ALA A 4 3.18 9.67 7.81
N THR A 5 3.81 9.69 8.98
CA THR A 5 4.20 10.92 9.67
C THR A 5 5.70 11.14 9.45
N THR A 6 6.08 12.26 8.84
CA THR A 6 7.49 12.65 8.72
C THR A 6 7.93 13.35 10.01
N ALA A 7 8.94 12.83 10.70
CA ALA A 7 9.57 13.53 11.81
C ALA A 7 10.31 14.78 11.28
N GLY A 8 10.23 15.88 12.04
CA GLY A 8 10.82 17.17 11.67
C GLY A 8 12.33 17.10 11.47
N ALA A 9 12.79 17.62 10.33
CA ALA A 9 14.15 17.92 9.88
C ALA A 9 15.30 17.17 10.60
N ALA A 10 15.89 16.19 9.90
CA ALA A 10 17.12 15.48 10.27
C ALA A 10 18.39 16.38 10.35
N GLN A 11 18.27 17.70 10.20
CA GLN A 11 19.37 18.64 10.02
C GLN A 11 20.18 18.97 11.29
N GLN A 12 19.81 18.44 12.46
CA GLN A 12 20.49 18.69 13.74
C GLN A 12 20.95 17.40 14.45
N CYS A 13 21.06 16.28 13.74
CA CYS A 13 21.39 14.99 14.36
C CYS A 13 22.72 14.46 13.80
N GLU A 14 23.80 14.63 14.57
CA GLU A 14 25.18 14.21 14.23
C GLU A 14 25.31 12.68 14.04
N ASN A 15 24.38 11.92 14.62
CA ASN A 15 24.30 10.47 14.69
C ASN A 15 23.18 9.86 13.81
N CYS A 16 22.40 10.66 13.08
CA CYS A 16 21.34 10.16 12.19
C CYS A 16 21.84 9.80 10.78
N ARG A 17 23.17 9.88 10.53
CA ARG A 17 23.81 9.50 9.26
C ARG A 17 23.52 8.07 8.79
N ASN A 18 23.11 7.18 9.70
CA ASN A 18 22.80 5.78 9.39
C ASN A 18 21.34 5.54 8.96
N ASN A 19 20.50 6.60 8.91
CA ASN A 19 19.09 6.49 8.54
C ASN A 19 18.78 7.00 7.12
N VAL A 20 19.83 7.28 6.33
CA VAL A 20 19.70 7.52 4.90
C VAL A 20 19.34 6.16 4.28
N ASP A 21 18.20 6.08 3.58
CA ASP A 21 17.66 4.88 2.91
C ASP A 21 16.89 3.87 3.79
N ILE A 22 16.28 4.29 4.91
CA ILE A 22 15.29 3.44 5.59
C ILE A 22 13.99 3.40 4.76
N GLU A 23 13.62 2.21 4.30
CA GLU A 23 12.33 1.97 3.66
C GLU A 23 11.20 2.08 4.70
N LEU A 24 10.24 2.98 4.45
CA LEU A 24 9.04 3.09 5.26
C LEU A 24 7.92 2.28 4.61
N GLU A 25 7.49 1.22 5.29
CA GLU A 25 6.37 0.39 4.85
C GLU A 25 5.07 0.75 5.60
N GLY A 26 3.95 0.65 4.89
CA GLY A 26 2.62 0.86 5.46
C GLY A 26 1.57 -0.02 4.79
N PHE A 27 0.60 -0.48 5.57
CA PHE A 27 -0.44 -1.40 5.12
C PHE A 27 -1.83 -0.76 5.21
N VAL A 28 -2.70 -1.11 4.24
CA VAL A 28 -4.12 -0.77 4.27
C VAL A 28 -4.94 -2.05 4.09
N HIS A 29 -5.73 -2.40 5.10
CA HIS A 29 -6.67 -3.51 4.99
C HIS A 29 -7.88 -3.10 4.14
N LEU A 30 -8.16 -3.89 3.09
CA LEU A 30 -9.29 -3.66 2.19
C LEU A 30 -10.48 -4.59 2.47
N ASN A 31 -10.32 -5.61 3.33
CA ASN A 31 -11.28 -6.70 3.50
C ASN A 31 -12.70 -6.22 3.83
N GLU A 32 -12.85 -5.28 4.78
CA GLU A 32 -14.17 -4.77 5.18
C GLU A 32 -14.88 -4.06 4.02
N VAL A 33 -14.17 -3.19 3.32
CA VAL A 33 -14.71 -2.44 2.17
C VAL A 33 -15.05 -3.39 1.03
N ILE A 34 -14.21 -4.38 0.76
CA ILE A 34 -14.44 -5.41 -0.25
C ILE A 34 -15.69 -6.22 0.11
N LEU A 35 -15.82 -6.68 1.36
CA LEU A 35 -16.99 -7.45 1.81
C LEU A 35 -18.28 -6.65 1.70
N GLN A 36 -18.26 -5.35 1.99
CA GLN A 36 -19.42 -4.46 1.81
C GLN A 36 -19.83 -4.29 0.35
N LYS A 37 -18.90 -4.44 -0.60
CA LYS A 37 -19.15 -4.22 -2.03
C LYS A 37 -19.43 -5.51 -2.80
N LEU A 38 -18.71 -6.59 -2.51
CA LEU A 38 -18.71 -7.83 -3.27
C LEU A 38 -19.28 -9.02 -2.50
N HIS A 39 -19.45 -8.92 -1.17
CA HIS A 39 -19.85 -10.02 -0.29
C HIS A 39 -18.96 -11.27 -0.35
N THR A 40 -17.76 -11.16 -0.95
CA THR A 40 -16.78 -12.24 -1.11
C THR A 40 -15.37 -11.69 -1.06
N LEU A 41 -14.42 -12.51 -0.63
CA LEU A 41 -12.98 -12.26 -0.69
C LEU A 41 -12.27 -13.13 -1.75
N SER A 42 -13.04 -13.79 -2.63
CA SER A 42 -12.46 -14.61 -3.71
C SER A 42 -11.58 -13.78 -4.65
N PRO A 43 -10.30 -14.15 -4.86
CA PRO A 43 -9.39 -13.41 -5.75
C PRO A 43 -9.95 -13.20 -7.16
N ASP A 44 -10.67 -14.19 -7.71
CA ASP A 44 -11.24 -14.13 -9.06
C ASP A 44 -12.30 -13.04 -9.24
N VAL A 45 -12.90 -12.58 -8.13
CA VAL A 45 -13.90 -11.51 -8.11
C VAL A 45 -13.28 -10.19 -7.65
N VAL A 46 -12.43 -10.26 -6.61
CA VAL A 46 -11.80 -9.10 -6.00
C VAL A 46 -10.78 -8.44 -6.93
N LYS A 47 -9.92 -9.23 -7.60
CA LYS A 47 -8.85 -8.69 -8.44
C LYS A 47 -9.39 -7.87 -9.61
N PRO A 48 -10.37 -8.33 -10.41
CA PRO A 48 -10.99 -7.50 -11.45
C PRO A 48 -11.65 -6.24 -10.87
N TYR A 49 -12.36 -6.37 -9.75
CA TYR A 49 -13.01 -5.23 -9.10
C TYR A 49 -12.00 -4.14 -8.70
N LEU A 50 -10.89 -4.51 -8.06
CA LEU A 50 -9.84 -3.55 -7.71
C LEU A 50 -9.14 -2.98 -8.95
N THR A 51 -8.97 -3.79 -10.00
CA THR A 51 -8.41 -3.33 -11.28
C THR A 51 -9.24 -2.22 -11.90
N GLU A 52 -10.56 -2.24 -11.72
CA GLU A 52 -11.44 -1.18 -12.22
C GLU A 52 -11.59 -0.01 -11.23
N ASN A 53 -11.64 -0.29 -9.92
CA ASN A 53 -12.14 0.69 -8.94
C ASN A 53 -11.07 1.24 -7.98
N LEU A 54 -9.92 0.59 -7.85
CA LEU A 54 -8.86 1.06 -6.96
C LEU A 54 -8.07 2.19 -7.63
N SER A 55 -7.89 3.30 -6.94
CA SER A 55 -7.02 4.41 -7.34
C SER A 55 -6.29 4.95 -6.13
N LEU A 56 -5.04 5.37 -6.35
CA LEU A 56 -4.22 6.03 -5.32
C LEU A 56 -4.29 7.54 -5.49
N GLY A 57 -4.38 8.26 -4.38
CA GLY A 57 -4.37 9.70 -4.37
C GLY A 57 -3.74 10.24 -3.09
N LEU A 58 -3.00 11.34 -3.21
CA LEU A 58 -2.47 12.08 -2.08
C LEU A 58 -3.46 13.16 -1.67
N LYS A 59 -3.72 13.25 -0.36
CA LYS A 59 -4.46 14.36 0.24
C LYS A 59 -3.52 15.25 1.06
N THR A 60 -2.36 15.58 0.50
CA THR A 60 -1.34 16.40 1.17
C THR A 60 -0.98 17.62 0.33
N ARG A 61 -0.41 18.64 0.99
CA ARG A 61 0.18 19.80 0.34
C ARG A 61 1.67 19.83 0.62
N LYS A 62 2.45 20.28 -0.35
CA LYS A 62 3.87 20.60 -0.20
C LYS A 62 4.05 21.80 0.74
N PRO A 63 5.27 22.04 1.26
CA PRO A 63 5.55 23.20 2.11
C PRO A 63 5.20 24.55 1.47
N ASP A 64 5.26 24.62 0.14
CA ASP A 64 4.86 25.78 -0.67
C ASP A 64 3.34 25.95 -0.84
N GLY A 65 2.54 25.06 -0.24
CA GLY A 65 1.08 25.07 -0.30
C GLY A 65 0.49 24.42 -1.55
N THR A 66 1.29 24.00 -2.54
CA THR A 66 0.81 23.34 -3.75
C THR A 66 0.40 21.87 -3.47
N PRO A 67 -0.56 21.30 -4.20
CA PRO A 67 -0.90 19.87 -4.07
C PRO A 67 0.31 18.97 -4.38
N ALA A 68 0.49 17.91 -3.60
CA ALA A 68 1.47 16.88 -3.91
C ALA A 68 0.98 15.98 -5.06
N ASP A 69 1.91 15.58 -5.92
CA ASP A 69 1.70 14.68 -7.05
C ASP A 69 2.50 13.38 -6.82
N ILE A 70 1.84 12.22 -6.90
CA ILE A 70 2.50 10.93 -6.63
C ILE A 70 3.66 10.69 -7.60
N SER A 71 3.43 10.91 -8.89
CA SER A 71 4.37 10.58 -9.95
C SER A 71 5.63 11.44 -9.92
N ARG A 72 5.49 12.71 -9.50
CA ARG A 72 6.61 13.66 -9.42
C ARG A 72 7.25 13.72 -8.03
N ASP A 73 6.45 13.78 -6.98
CA ASP A 73 6.90 14.14 -5.64
C ASP A 73 7.23 12.90 -4.77
N LEU A 74 6.84 11.69 -5.19
CA LEU A 74 7.12 10.42 -4.51
C LEU A 74 7.69 9.33 -5.44
N PRO A 75 8.85 9.56 -6.10
CA PRO A 75 9.38 8.64 -7.11
C PRO A 75 9.83 7.27 -6.55
N SER A 76 10.07 7.17 -5.23
CA SER A 76 10.44 5.92 -4.55
C SER A 76 9.24 5.14 -4.03
N LEU A 77 8.01 5.67 -4.14
CA LEU A 77 6.82 5.00 -3.63
C LEU A 77 6.47 3.77 -4.47
N LYS A 78 6.48 2.59 -3.85
CA LYS A 78 5.99 1.33 -4.43
C LYS A 78 4.68 0.92 -3.74
N VAL A 79 3.64 0.62 -4.52
CA VAL A 79 2.33 0.20 -3.99
C VAL A 79 1.72 -0.92 -4.83
N ALA A 80 1.26 -1.97 -4.15
CA ALA A 80 0.60 -3.11 -4.76
C ALA A 80 -0.36 -3.71 -3.74
N PRO A 81 -1.59 -4.03 -4.15
CA PRO A 81 -2.42 -4.94 -3.40
C PRO A 81 -1.73 -6.31 -3.34
N PHE A 82 -1.78 -6.95 -2.18
CA PHE A 82 -1.46 -8.36 -2.05
C PHE A 82 -2.57 -9.07 -1.30
N SER A 83 -2.68 -10.38 -1.53
CA SER A 83 -3.60 -11.25 -0.81
C SER A 83 -2.84 -12.39 -0.16
N ARG A 84 -3.38 -12.92 0.93
CA ARG A 84 -2.88 -14.14 1.58
C ARG A 84 -4.04 -15.04 1.91
N GLN A 85 -3.85 -16.34 1.73
CA GLN A 85 -4.81 -17.31 2.25
C GLN A 85 -4.71 -17.32 3.78
N VAL A 86 -5.86 -17.23 4.45
CA VAL A 86 -5.96 -17.34 5.90
C VAL A 86 -6.77 -18.60 6.21
N SER A 87 -6.18 -19.54 6.94
CA SER A 87 -6.84 -20.75 7.40
C SER A 87 -6.96 -20.75 8.91
N GLN A 88 -8.13 -21.07 9.42
CA GLN A 88 -8.41 -21.16 10.85
C GLN A 88 -9.33 -22.35 11.08
N ASP A 89 -8.84 -23.38 11.78
CA ASP A 89 -9.60 -24.62 12.01
C ASP A 89 -10.60 -24.46 13.17
N SER A 90 -10.32 -23.53 14.09
CA SER A 90 -11.14 -23.23 15.25
C SER A 90 -11.08 -21.72 15.59
N PRO A 91 -12.18 -21.10 16.03
CA PRO A 91 -12.23 -19.66 16.36
C PRO A 91 -11.31 -19.27 17.52
N TYR A 92 -10.85 -20.23 18.33
CA TYR A 92 -9.94 -20.01 19.46
C TYR A 92 -8.47 -20.17 19.09
N GLU A 93 -8.16 -20.62 17.87
CA GLU A 93 -6.79 -20.79 17.40
C GLU A 93 -6.29 -19.55 16.66
N ILE A 94 -4.98 -19.32 16.75
CA ILE A 94 -4.31 -18.27 15.97
C ILE A 94 -4.39 -18.65 14.48
N PRO A 95 -4.86 -17.74 13.61
CA PRO A 95 -4.95 -18.03 12.18
C PRO A 95 -3.58 -18.32 11.57
N ARG A 96 -3.52 -19.33 10.69
CA ARG A 96 -2.34 -19.59 9.87
C ARG A 96 -2.44 -18.78 8.59
N LEU A 97 -1.34 -18.10 8.26
CA LEU A 97 -1.24 -17.25 7.09
C LEU A 97 -0.38 -17.95 6.02
N GLY A 98 -0.95 -18.21 4.85
CA GLY A 98 -0.22 -18.73 3.69
C GLY A 98 0.67 -17.67 3.04
N ASP A 99 1.26 -17.98 1.89
CA ASP A 99 2.14 -17.04 1.17
C ASP A 99 1.39 -15.81 0.64
N ALA A 100 2.13 -14.73 0.43
CA ALA A 100 1.61 -13.52 -0.19
C ALA A 100 1.65 -13.62 -1.71
N THR A 101 0.50 -13.38 -2.33
CA THR A 101 0.39 -13.15 -3.77
C THR A 101 0.26 -11.65 -4.00
N TYR A 102 1.28 -11.04 -4.59
CA TYR A 102 1.26 -9.63 -5.00
C TYR A 102 0.55 -9.48 -6.34
N HIS A 103 -0.32 -8.49 -6.44
CA HIS A 103 -1.11 -8.18 -7.63
C HIS A 103 -0.65 -6.86 -8.23
N HIS A 104 0.60 -6.83 -8.72
CA HIS A 104 1.25 -5.64 -9.27
C HIS A 104 0.45 -5.02 -10.43
N ASP A 105 -0.28 -5.84 -11.18
CA ASP A 105 -1.08 -5.46 -12.34
C ASP A 105 -2.37 -4.69 -11.99
N VAL A 106 -2.86 -4.74 -10.75
CA VAL A 106 -4.12 -4.06 -10.35
C VAL A 106 -4.05 -2.53 -10.50
N LEU A 107 -2.85 -1.97 -10.39
CA LEU A 107 -2.61 -0.54 -10.56
C LEU A 107 -2.07 -0.19 -11.96
N ALA A 108 -1.96 -1.15 -12.89
CA ALA A 108 -1.40 -0.90 -14.21
C ALA A 108 -2.05 0.30 -14.89
N GLY A 109 -1.22 1.25 -15.35
CA GLY A 109 -1.67 2.50 -15.99
C GLY A 109 -2.20 3.58 -15.03
N LYS A 110 -2.19 3.36 -13.71
CA LYS A 110 -2.64 4.32 -12.70
C LYS A 110 -1.46 4.95 -11.93
N PRO A 111 -1.64 6.15 -11.34
CA PRO A 111 -0.63 6.75 -10.46
C PRO A 111 -0.20 5.81 -9.34
N GLY A 112 1.12 5.76 -9.08
CA GLY A 112 1.72 4.89 -8.05
C GLY A 112 1.95 3.43 -8.48
N HIS A 113 1.66 3.07 -9.73
CA HIS A 113 1.99 1.75 -10.27
C HIS A 113 3.50 1.51 -10.32
N THR A 114 3.93 0.41 -9.70
CA THR A 114 5.29 -0.12 -9.83
C THR A 114 5.22 -1.50 -10.48
N PRO A 115 5.84 -1.70 -11.65
CA PRO A 115 6.00 -3.01 -12.29
C PRO A 115 6.74 -4.01 -11.38
N GLU A 116 6.42 -5.29 -11.51
CA GLU A 116 7.02 -6.37 -10.72
C GLU A 116 8.55 -6.45 -10.85
N ASP A 117 9.10 -6.23 -12.05
CA ASP A 117 10.55 -6.26 -12.31
C ASP A 117 11.33 -5.11 -11.66
N ARG A 118 10.60 -4.12 -11.10
CA ARG A 118 11.15 -2.95 -10.41
C ARG A 118 10.89 -2.99 -8.91
N TRP A 119 10.35 -4.09 -8.41
CA TRP A 119 10.07 -4.27 -6.99
C TRP A 119 11.30 -4.70 -6.21
#